data_AF-G4YF58-F1
#
_entry.id   AF-G4YF58-F1
#
_cell.length_a   1.000
_cell.length_b   1.000
_cell.length_c   1.000
_cell.angle_alpha   90.00
_cell.angle_beta   90.00
_cell.angle_gamma   90.00
#
_symmetry.space_group_name_H-M   'P 1'
#
loop_
_entity.id
_entity.type
_entity.pdbx_description
1 polymer ?
#
loop_
_entity_poly.entity_id
_entity_poly.type
_entity_poly.pdbx_seq_one_letter_code
_entity_poly.pdbx_strand_id
1 'polypeptide(L)'
;MGAGASTDSTGEIVVGDVVTFHVEDHPKRVVGIVADVQEDSCSIQVSNAEVLEGIPRSDLKRIAKWDEIEVGDRVKVKEQGSRLYYEAEVVSKNEDGTYKVHFAEVDEEEDKVAGDRLIKLMSGRLEDKEWMMYKETEHE
;
A
#
# COMPACT_ATOMS: atom_id res chain seq x y z
N MET A 1 10.88 2.05 -21.68
CA MET A 1 9.41 2.01 -21.69
C MET A 1 8.95 2.85 -20.51
N GLY A 2 8.38 4.03 -20.76
CA GLY A 2 7.93 4.94 -19.71
C GLY A 2 6.52 4.54 -19.29
N ALA A 3 6.33 4.20 -18.02
CA ALA A 3 4.99 4.06 -17.45
C ALA A 3 4.40 5.47 -17.30
N GLY A 4 3.43 5.80 -18.15
CA GLY A 4 2.59 6.96 -17.97
C GLY A 4 1.74 6.74 -16.73
N ALA A 5 1.77 7.69 -15.79
CA ALA A 5 0.80 7.76 -14.72
C ALA A 5 -0.58 8.00 -15.35
N SER A 6 -1.40 6.95 -15.41
CA SER A 6 -2.78 7.04 -15.88
C SER A 6 -3.61 7.69 -14.78
N THR A 7 -3.99 8.95 -14.98
CA THR A 7 -4.86 9.68 -14.07
C THR A 7 -6.31 9.40 -14.41
N ASP A 8 -6.81 8.21 -14.07
CA ASP A 8 -8.22 7.86 -14.31
C ASP A 8 -9.05 8.34 -13.11
N SER A 9 -9.76 9.45 -13.32
CA SER A 9 -10.68 10.06 -12.34
C SER A 9 -12.07 9.41 -12.34
N THR A 10 -12.23 8.27 -13.02
CA THR A 10 -13.47 7.49 -13.21
C THR A 10 -13.87 6.67 -11.99
N GLY A 11 -13.03 6.65 -10.95
CA GLY A 11 -13.26 5.85 -9.75
C GLY A 11 -12.93 4.37 -9.93
N GLU A 12 -12.38 3.99 -11.08
CA GLU A 12 -11.90 2.64 -11.38
C GLU A 12 -10.76 2.25 -10.43
N ILE A 13 -10.66 0.94 -10.16
CA ILE A 13 -9.56 0.37 -9.39
C ILE A 13 -8.30 0.42 -10.25
N VAL A 14 -7.23 1.01 -9.72
CA VAL A 14 -5.93 1.08 -10.39
C VAL A 14 -4.85 0.36 -9.60
N VAL A 15 -3.72 0.07 -10.25
CA VAL A 15 -2.53 -0.48 -9.58
C VAL A 15 -2.08 0.46 -8.46
N GLY A 16 -1.80 -0.13 -7.30
CA GLY A 16 -1.42 0.57 -6.07
C GLY A 16 -2.59 0.96 -5.16
N ASP A 17 -3.85 0.92 -5.64
CA ASP A 17 -5.00 1.16 -4.76
C ASP A 17 -5.05 0.14 -3.63
N VAL A 18 -5.41 0.60 -2.44
CA VAL A 18 -5.64 -0.28 -1.30
C VAL A 18 -7.10 -0.70 -1.32
N VAL A 19 -7.32 -2.00 -1.40
CA VAL A 19 -8.63 -2.62 -1.53
C VAL A 19 -8.89 -3.60 -0.41
N THR A 20 -10.16 -3.84 -0.14
CA THR A 20 -10.62 -4.97 0.65
C THR A 20 -11.46 -5.91 -0.21
N PHE A 21 -11.40 -7.21 0.02
CA PHE A 21 -12.08 -8.25 -0.78
C PHE A 21 -12.28 -9.52 0.05
N HIS A 22 -13.15 -10.43 -0.38
CA HIS A 22 -13.32 -11.73 0.26
C HIS A 22 -12.35 -12.76 -0.33
N VAL A 23 -11.87 -13.66 0.53
CA VAL A 23 -11.17 -14.86 0.08
C VAL A 23 -12.05 -16.06 0.38
N GLU A 24 -12.08 -17.03 -0.54
CA GLU A 24 -12.80 -18.29 -0.33
C GLU A 24 -12.30 -18.96 0.97
N ASP A 25 -13.24 -19.50 1.74
CA ASP A 25 -13.00 -20.10 3.07
C ASP A 25 -12.55 -19.13 4.19
N HIS A 26 -12.35 -17.84 3.89
CA HIS A 26 -11.99 -16.85 4.91
C HIS A 26 -13.21 -16.03 5.40
N PRO A 27 -13.52 -16.02 6.71
CA PRO A 27 -14.74 -15.40 7.23
C PRO A 27 -14.71 -13.86 7.20
N LYS A 28 -13.52 -13.26 7.09
CA LYS A 28 -13.31 -11.81 7.05
C LYS A 28 -12.82 -11.36 5.69
N ARG A 29 -13.09 -10.11 5.34
CA ARG A 29 -12.46 -9.49 4.18
C ARG A 29 -10.99 -9.24 4.47
N VAL A 30 -10.16 -9.47 3.47
CA VAL A 30 -8.71 -9.24 3.51
C VAL A 30 -8.44 -7.85 2.95
N VAL A 31 -7.38 -7.20 3.43
CA VAL A 31 -6.88 -5.94 2.87
C VAL A 31 -5.66 -6.25 2.00
N GLY A 32 -5.60 -5.63 0.83
CA GLY A 32 -4.55 -5.86 -0.15
C GLY A 32 -4.25 -4.63 -1.00
N ILE A 33 -3.09 -4.63 -1.65
CA ILE A 33 -2.71 -3.63 -2.65
C ILE A 33 -2.90 -4.25 -4.03
N VAL A 34 -3.53 -3.51 -4.94
CA VAL A 34 -3.66 -3.94 -6.33
C VAL A 34 -2.27 -3.95 -6.98
N ALA A 35 -1.77 -5.14 -7.31
CA ALA A 35 -0.48 -5.35 -7.94
C ALA A 35 -0.58 -5.36 -9.47
N ASP A 36 -1.68 -5.89 -10.00
CA ASP A 36 -1.97 -5.92 -11.44
C ASP A 36 -3.48 -5.83 -11.70
N VAL A 37 -3.85 -5.28 -12.85
CA VAL A 37 -5.24 -5.04 -13.26
C VAL A 37 -5.47 -5.61 -14.65
N GLN A 38 -6.33 -6.63 -14.73
CA GLN A 38 -6.80 -7.25 -15.97
C GLN A 38 -8.25 -6.81 -16.28
N GLU A 39 -8.80 -7.32 -17.39
CA GLU A 39 -10.15 -6.97 -17.86
C GLU A 39 -11.23 -7.28 -16.81
N ASP A 40 -11.25 -8.50 -16.27
CA ASP A 40 -12.26 -8.96 -15.31
C ASP A 40 -11.74 -9.27 -13.90
N SER A 41 -10.41 -9.28 -13.72
CA SER A 41 -9.77 -9.65 -12.46
C SER A 41 -8.56 -8.78 -12.13
N CYS A 42 -8.12 -8.82 -10.87
CA CYS A 42 -6.90 -8.18 -10.41
C CYS A 42 -6.02 -9.18 -9.67
N SER A 43 -4.72 -8.89 -9.61
CA SER A 43 -3.79 -9.52 -8.69
C SER A 43 -3.58 -8.61 -7.50
N ILE A 44 -3.72 -9.14 -6.28
CA ILE A 44 -3.73 -8.39 -5.03
C ILE A 44 -2.61 -8.86 -4.13
N GLN A 45 -1.65 -7.97 -3.84
CA GLN A 45 -0.61 -8.22 -2.86
C GLN A 45 -1.19 -8.08 -1.44
N VAL A 46 -1.18 -9.17 -0.69
CA VAL A 46 -1.70 -9.23 0.70
C VAL A 46 -0.59 -9.28 1.74
N SER A 47 0.64 -9.58 1.33
CA SER A 47 1.82 -9.50 2.19
C SER A 47 3.09 -9.23 1.37
N ASN A 48 4.26 -9.19 2.01
CA ASN A 48 5.54 -9.06 1.29
C ASN A 48 5.85 -10.27 0.37
N ALA A 49 5.31 -11.44 0.69
CA ALA A 49 5.62 -12.69 -0.02
C ALA A 49 4.44 -13.26 -0.81
N GLU A 50 3.23 -12.70 -0.63
CA GLU A 50 2.00 -13.28 -1.15
C GLU A 50 1.21 -12.30 -2.01
N VAL A 51 0.90 -12.74 -3.22
CA VAL A 51 0.01 -12.09 -4.17
C VAL A 51 -1.07 -13.10 -4.55
N LEU A 52 -2.33 -12.71 -4.38
CA LEU A 52 -3.48 -13.50 -4.81
C LEU A 52 -3.89 -13.07 -6.22
N GLU A 53 -4.04 -14.02 -7.13
CA GLU A 53 -4.38 -13.75 -8.53
C GLU A 53 -5.84 -14.08 -8.81
N GLY A 54 -6.40 -13.49 -9.87
CA GLY A 54 -7.75 -13.83 -10.34
C GLY A 54 -8.89 -13.28 -9.46
N ILE A 55 -8.63 -12.28 -8.61
CA ILE A 55 -9.66 -11.69 -7.75
C ILE A 55 -10.63 -10.87 -8.61
N PRO A 56 -11.94 -11.17 -8.63
CA PRO A 56 -12.88 -10.48 -9.49
C PRO A 56 -13.02 -9.01 -9.10
N ARG A 57 -12.98 -8.13 -10.10
CA ARG A 57 -13.08 -6.67 -9.88
C ARG A 57 -14.31 -6.27 -9.07
N SER A 58 -15.41 -7.00 -9.23
CA SER A 58 -16.67 -6.77 -8.53
C SER A 58 -16.63 -7.03 -7.02
N ASP A 59 -15.67 -7.83 -6.52
CA ASP A 59 -15.52 -8.08 -5.08
C ASP A 59 -14.54 -7.10 -4.41
N LEU A 60 -13.75 -6.37 -5.21
CA LEU A 60 -12.84 -5.34 -4.72
C LEU A 60 -13.63 -4.11 -4.28
N LYS A 61 -13.36 -3.67 -3.05
CA LYS A 61 -13.79 -2.37 -2.54
C LYS A 61 -12.57 -1.54 -2.23
N ARG A 62 -12.35 -0.46 -2.98
CA ARG A 62 -11.29 0.51 -2.65
C ARG A 62 -11.57 1.14 -1.29
N ILE A 63 -10.56 1.13 -0.44
CA ILE A 63 -10.57 1.80 0.87
C ILE A 63 -9.57 2.95 0.91
N ALA A 64 -8.56 2.96 0.05
CA ALA A 64 -7.69 4.11 -0.14
C ALA A 64 -7.07 4.15 -1.53
N LYS A 65 -6.72 5.35 -1.99
CA LYS A 65 -6.02 5.54 -3.26
C LYS A 65 -4.53 5.26 -3.10
N TRP A 66 -3.88 4.89 -4.20
CA TRP A 66 -2.44 4.66 -4.25
C TRP A 66 -1.61 5.88 -3.78
N ASP A 67 -2.09 7.10 -4.04
CA ASP A 67 -1.42 8.35 -3.65
C ASP A 67 -1.75 8.79 -2.21
N GLU A 68 -2.68 8.10 -1.54
CA GLU A 68 -3.08 8.44 -0.18
C GLU A 68 -2.12 7.82 0.85
N ILE A 69 -1.28 8.68 1.41
CA ILE A 69 -0.32 8.36 2.47
C ILE A 69 -0.94 8.58 3.86
N GLU A 70 -0.77 7.59 4.74
CA GLU A 70 -1.16 7.63 6.15
C GLU A 70 -0.09 7.07 7.10
N VAL A 71 -0.34 7.20 8.41
CA VAL A 71 0.53 6.64 9.45
C VAL A 71 0.61 5.12 9.34
N GLY A 72 1.81 4.58 9.46
CA GLY A 72 2.12 3.15 9.28
C GLY A 72 2.44 2.76 7.84
N ASP A 73 2.23 3.63 6.85
CA ASP A 73 2.65 3.35 5.48
C ASP A 73 4.19 3.29 5.38
N ARG A 74 4.72 2.29 4.68
CA ARG A 74 6.13 2.24 4.30
C ARG A 74 6.31 2.97 2.97
N VAL A 75 7.28 3.86 2.93
CA VAL A 75 7.50 4.79 1.83
C VAL A 75 8.98 4.85 1.45
N LYS A 76 9.26 5.27 0.22
CA LYS A 76 10.56 5.80 -0.20
C LYS A 76 10.52 7.31 -0.14
N VAL A 77 11.44 7.89 0.61
CA VAL A 77 11.59 9.34 0.76
C VAL A 77 12.70 9.83 -0.16
N LYS A 78 12.39 10.79 -1.02
CA LYS A 78 13.37 11.46 -1.86
C LYS A 78 14.21 12.43 -1.03
N GLU A 79 15.53 12.26 -1.08
CA GLU A 79 16.49 13.19 -0.48
C GLU A 79 16.46 14.55 -1.21
N GLN A 80 16.42 15.64 -0.45
CA GLN A 80 16.38 16.98 -1.05
C GLN A 80 17.65 17.27 -1.86
N GLY A 81 17.47 17.78 -3.07
CA GLY A 81 18.60 18.11 -3.96
C GLY A 81 19.28 16.90 -4.60
N SER A 82 18.76 15.68 -4.38
CA SER A 82 19.37 14.44 -4.83
C SER A 82 18.38 13.57 -5.61
N ARG A 83 18.91 12.51 -6.20
CA ARG A 83 18.15 11.46 -6.92
C ARG A 83 18.01 10.19 -6.10
N LEU A 84 18.51 10.21 -4.86
CA LEU A 84 18.47 9.09 -3.94
C LEU A 84 17.13 9.03 -3.21
N TYR A 85 16.74 7.80 -2.89
CA TYR A 85 15.53 7.47 -2.17
C TYR A 85 15.88 6.50 -1.06
N TYR A 86 15.35 6.74 0.14
CA TYR A 86 15.58 5.89 1.30
C TYR A 86 14.25 5.38 1.86
N GLU A 87 14.25 4.15 2.35
CA GLU A 87 13.04 3.55 2.92
C GLU A 87 12.78 4.11 4.32
N ALA A 88 11.53 4.48 4.57
CA ALA A 88 11.09 4.99 5.85
C ALA A 88 9.65 4.54 6.14
N GLU A 89 9.25 4.66 7.39
CA GLU A 89 7.88 4.51 7.85
C GLU A 89 7.27 5.87 8.15
N VAL A 90 6.02 6.10 7.76
CA VAL A 90 5.29 7.32 8.15
C VAL A 90 4.81 7.17 9.59
N VAL A 91 5.36 7.99 10.48
CA VAL A 91 5.02 7.93 11.92
C VAL A 91 3.99 8.98 12.33
N SER A 92 3.81 10.04 11.54
CA SER A 92 2.79 11.06 11.77
C SER A 92 2.41 11.81 10.49
N LYS A 93 1.17 12.33 10.46
CA LYS A 93 0.70 13.28 9.45
C LYS A 93 0.40 14.61 10.13
N ASN A 94 1.06 15.67 9.67
CA ASN A 94 0.88 17.03 10.19
C ASN A 94 -0.39 17.67 9.60
N GLU A 95 -0.98 18.63 10.30
CA GLU A 95 -2.18 19.35 9.85
C GLU A 95 -1.97 20.12 8.53
N ASP A 96 -0.74 20.54 8.26
CA ASP A 96 -0.32 21.22 7.03
C ASP A 96 -0.21 20.28 5.81
N GLY A 97 -0.44 18.98 5.99
CA GLY A 97 -0.34 17.97 4.92
C GLY A 97 1.08 17.45 4.66
N THR A 98 2.04 17.84 5.50
CA THR A 98 3.38 17.23 5.54
C THR A 98 3.40 16.01 6.47
N TYR A 99 4.48 15.23 6.40
CA TYR A 99 4.60 13.97 7.14
C TYR A 99 5.86 13.96 7.98
N LYS A 100 5.79 13.23 9.10
CA LYS A 100 6.96 12.78 9.86
C LYS A 100 7.26 11.34 9.46
N VAL A 101 8.51 11.06 9.15
CA VAL A 101 8.97 9.72 8.72
C VAL A 101 10.14 9.25 9.58
N HIS A 102 10.26 7.94 9.75
CA HIS A 102 11.32 7.28 10.50
C HIS A 102 12.11 6.32 9.60
N PHE A 103 13.43 6.51 9.54
CA PHE A 103 14.37 5.71 8.77
C PHE A 103 14.97 4.62 9.66
N ALA A 104 14.38 3.42 9.64
CA ALA A 104 14.76 2.32 10.51
C ALA A 104 16.23 1.88 10.36
N GLU A 105 16.84 2.05 9.19
CA GLU A 105 18.24 1.64 8.94
C GLU A 105 19.26 2.46 9.73
N VAL A 106 18.93 3.72 10.03
CA VAL A 106 19.83 4.67 10.70
C VAL A 106 19.26 5.21 12.01
N ASP A 107 18.06 4.77 12.40
CA ASP A 107 17.33 5.21 13.59
C ASP A 107 17.12 6.75 13.64
N GLU A 108 16.88 7.37 12.48
CA GLU A 108 16.65 8.81 12.37
C GLU A 108 15.20 9.13 11.98
N GLU A 109 14.76 10.35 12.28
CA GLU A 109 13.44 10.85 11.89
C GLU A 109 13.57 12.18 11.13
N GLU A 110 12.76 12.35 10.09
CA GLU A 110 12.63 13.62 9.37
C GLU A 110 11.18 14.12 9.51
N ASP A 111 11.01 15.39 9.89
CA ASP A 111 9.71 16.05 9.99
C ASP A 111 9.48 17.02 8.82
N LYS A 112 8.22 17.34 8.56
CA LYS A 112 7.78 18.23 7.47
C LYS A 112 8.16 17.75 6.07
N VAL A 113 8.17 16.43 5.86
CA VAL A 113 8.38 15.85 4.54
C VAL A 113 7.14 16.10 3.68
N ALA A 114 7.33 16.76 2.54
CA ALA A 114 6.25 17.01 1.58
C ALA A 114 5.80 15.70 0.90
N GLY A 115 4.49 15.58 0.64
CA GLY A 115 3.93 14.39 0.02
C GLY A 115 4.53 14.03 -1.35
N ASP A 116 4.99 15.02 -2.14
CA ASP A 116 5.63 14.78 -3.44
C ASP A 116 7.00 14.09 -3.33
N ARG A 117 7.62 14.13 -2.14
CA ARG A 117 8.87 13.42 -1.84
C ARG A 117 8.62 11.97 -1.43
N LEU A 118 7.38 11.55 -1.24
CA LEU A 118 7.02 10.22 -0.76
C LEU A 118 6.52 9.35 -1.91
N ILE A 119 7.06 8.14 -2.00
CA ILE A 119 6.54 7.08 -2.87
C ILE A 119 6.10 5.93 -1.97
N LYS A 120 4.80 5.63 -1.94
CA LYS A 120 4.27 4.50 -1.17
C LYS A 120 4.81 3.17 -1.68
N LEU A 121 5.37 2.37 -0.78
CA LEU A 121 5.79 0.99 -1.05
C LEU A 121 4.76 0.00 -0.56
N MET A 122 4.30 0.17 0.68
CA MET A 122 3.34 -0.71 1.34
C MET A 122 2.40 0.14 2.18
N SER A 123 1.13 -0.24 2.26
CA SER A 123 0.21 0.43 3.16
C SER A 123 0.28 -0.18 4.56
N GLY A 124 0.29 0.64 5.61
CA GLY A 124 0.17 0.17 7.00
C GLY A 124 -1.14 -0.60 7.23
N ARG A 125 -2.14 -0.34 6.39
CA ARG A 125 -3.42 -1.07 6.33
C ARG A 125 -3.28 -2.56 5.96
N LEU A 126 -2.14 -2.99 5.44
CA LEU A 126 -1.85 -4.40 5.14
C LEU A 126 -1.43 -5.21 6.37
N GLU A 127 -1.11 -4.58 7.51
CA GLU A 127 -0.81 -5.29 8.75
C GLU A 127 -2.08 -5.82 9.45
N ASP A 128 -2.97 -6.45 8.69
CA ASP A 128 -4.06 -7.23 9.26
C ASP A 128 -3.49 -8.56 9.76
N LYS A 129 -2.96 -8.53 10.99
CA LYS A 129 -2.28 -9.67 11.66
C LYS A 129 -3.13 -10.94 11.65
N GLU A 130 -4.45 -10.80 11.54
CA GLU A 130 -5.41 -11.91 11.50
C GLU A 130 -5.24 -12.79 10.24
N TRP A 131 -4.97 -12.20 9.06
CA TRP A 131 -4.72 -12.97 7.83
C TRP A 131 -3.44 -13.81 7.94
N MET A 132 -2.38 -13.23 8.53
CA MET A 132 -1.13 -13.95 8.78
C MET A 132 -1.31 -15.08 9.81
N MET A 133 -2.14 -14.87 10.84
CA MET A 133 -2.42 -15.89 11.87
C MET A 133 -3.32 -17.03 11.38
N TYR A 134 -4.27 -16.75 10.49
CA TYR A 134 -5.16 -17.77 9.92
C TYR A 134 -4.40 -18.85 9.14
N LYS A 135 -3.46 -18.47 8.26
CA LYS A 135 -2.68 -19.47 7.51
C LYS A 135 -1.71 -20.28 8.35
N GLU A 136 -1.23 -19.74 9.46
CA GLU A 136 -0.34 -20.47 10.38
C GLU A 136 -1.11 -21.55 11.16
N THR A 137 -2.41 -21.35 11.39
CA THR A 137 -3.28 -22.31 12.10
C THR A 137 -3.86 -23.42 11.22
N GLU A 138 -3.84 -23.29 9.88
CA GLU A 138 -4.23 -24.38 8.97
C GLU A 138 -3.15 -25.47 8.79
N HIS A 139 -1.96 -25.29 9.38
CA HIS A 139 -0.86 -26.26 9.34
C HIS A 139 -0.75 -27.16 10.59
N GLU A 140 -1.80 -27.28 11.41
CA GLU A 140 -1.90 -28.24 12.53
C GLU A 140 -2.84 -29.42 12.26
#